data_AF-A0A822DTD2-F1
#
_entry.id   AF-A0A822DTD2-F1
#
_cell.length_a   1.000
_cell.length_b   1.000
_cell.length_c   1.000
_cell.angle_alpha   90.00
_cell.angle_beta   90.00
_cell.angle_gamma   90.00
#
_symmetry.space_group_name_H-M   'P 1'
#
loop_
_entity.id
_entity.type
_entity.pdbx_description
1 polymer ?
#
loop_
_entity_poly.entity_id
_entity_poly.type
_entity_poly.pdbx_seq_one_letter_code
_entity_poly.pdbx_strand_id
1 'polypeptide(L)'
;SVHSLPLPRDRTPNGNLAQFEVTFYSPHGHKINHKPILSSSSPNENKKKPAELDSSQIPSNTRVSRVVITIVSTTNGESPKGVVLDIQACTEATTETTNVTPVSTGFTSGSRGTGTGTGTGTSTRVGITESTQTPGTTTKRCKEMQAVDEAVSKNIIVTPNPLPIGENIKFQPTSQQGVSFGENDRTPTITVNFGKPAE
;
A
#
# COMPACT_ATOMS: atom_id res chain seq x y z
N SER A 1 2.02 -1.54 4.31
CA SER A 1 2.34 -1.73 2.87
C SER A 1 1.59 -0.71 2.03
N VAL A 2 1.94 -0.51 0.76
CA VAL A 2 1.16 0.33 -0.18
C VAL A 2 0.19 -0.56 -0.97
N HIS A 3 -1.02 -0.08 -1.25
CA HIS A 3 -2.05 -0.82 -2.00
C HIS A 3 -2.33 -0.19 -3.37
N SER A 4 -2.50 1.13 -3.41
CA SER A 4 -2.67 1.87 -4.65
C SER A 4 -1.92 3.20 -4.60
N LEU A 5 -1.57 3.73 -5.78
CA LEU A 5 -0.94 5.04 -5.95
C LEU A 5 -1.42 5.72 -7.25
N PRO A 6 -2.73 6.01 -7.39
CA PRO A 6 -3.21 6.93 -8.42
C PRO A 6 -2.77 8.37 -8.14
N LEU A 7 -2.45 9.11 -9.21
CA LEU A 7 -2.25 10.56 -9.16
C LEU A 7 -3.36 11.26 -9.97
N PRO A 8 -4.47 11.67 -9.33
CA PRO A 8 -5.67 12.18 -10.00
C PRO A 8 -5.48 13.58 -10.60
N ARG A 9 -6.27 13.86 -11.66
CA ARG A 9 -6.22 15.12 -12.44
C ARG A 9 -7.55 15.85 -12.52
N ASP A 10 -8.62 15.17 -12.13
CA ASP A 10 -9.99 15.65 -12.06
C ASP A 10 -10.31 16.32 -10.72
N ARG A 11 -9.49 16.09 -9.69
CA ARG A 11 -9.57 16.77 -8.38
C ARG A 11 -9.09 18.22 -8.38
N THR A 12 -8.43 18.66 -9.45
CA THR A 12 -7.85 20.02 -9.56
C THR A 12 -8.18 20.62 -10.93
N PRO A 13 -8.44 21.95 -11.01
CA PRO A 13 -8.85 22.58 -12.27
C PRO A 13 -7.77 22.49 -13.36
N ASN A 14 -6.50 22.59 -12.95
CA ASN A 14 -5.32 22.65 -13.82
C ASN A 14 -4.48 21.35 -13.83
N GLY A 15 -4.99 20.22 -13.30
CA GLY A 15 -4.30 18.93 -13.32
C GLY A 15 -3.86 18.50 -14.73
N ASN A 16 -2.54 18.40 -14.95
CA ASN A 16 -1.94 18.11 -16.26
C ASN A 16 -0.95 16.92 -16.27
N LEU A 17 -0.78 16.18 -15.17
CA LEU A 17 0.11 15.02 -15.12
C LEU A 17 -0.23 14.00 -16.24
N ALA A 18 0.77 13.38 -16.87
CA ALA A 18 0.57 12.29 -17.83
C ALA A 18 1.15 10.98 -17.33
N GLN A 19 2.38 11.00 -16.80
CA GLN A 19 3.09 9.80 -16.40
C GLN A 19 4.10 10.10 -15.27
N PHE A 20 4.35 9.10 -14.44
CA PHE A 20 5.32 9.15 -13.36
C PHE A 20 5.97 7.78 -13.16
N GLU A 21 7.08 7.73 -12.44
CA GLU A 21 7.71 6.48 -11.99
C GLU A 21 7.88 6.46 -10.47
N VAL A 22 7.92 5.26 -9.87
CA VAL A 22 7.96 5.09 -8.42
C VAL A 22 9.05 4.14 -7.96
N THR A 23 9.79 4.55 -6.92
CA THR A 23 10.67 3.69 -6.13
C THR A 23 10.18 3.61 -4.67
N PHE A 24 9.88 2.40 -4.22
CA PHE A 24 9.52 2.08 -2.85
C PHE A 24 10.76 1.73 -2.02
N TYR A 25 10.78 2.16 -0.76
CA TYR A 25 11.87 1.90 0.18
C TYR A 25 11.37 1.22 1.47
N SER A 26 12.15 0.27 1.96
CA SER A 26 11.90 -0.42 3.23
C SER A 26 12.25 0.46 4.43
N PRO A 27 11.80 0.13 5.66
CA PRO A 27 12.18 0.83 6.89
C PRO A 27 13.69 0.99 7.11
N HIS A 28 14.51 0.12 6.53
CA HIS A 28 15.98 0.18 6.59
C HIS A 28 16.62 1.02 5.47
N GLY A 29 15.82 1.70 4.64
CA GLY A 29 16.29 2.58 3.57
C GLY A 29 16.72 1.86 2.27
N HIS A 30 16.57 0.53 2.19
CA HIS A 30 16.84 -0.22 0.96
C HIS A 30 15.69 -0.10 -0.04
N LYS A 31 16.00 -0.09 -1.34
CA LYS A 31 14.99 -0.16 -2.41
C LYS A 31 14.27 -1.50 -2.36
N ILE A 32 12.95 -1.49 -2.49
CA ILE A 32 12.12 -2.70 -2.58
C ILE A 32 12.03 -3.16 -4.05
N ASN A 33 11.83 -2.24 -4.98
CA ASN A 33 11.92 -2.50 -6.42
C ASN A 33 13.31 -2.12 -6.97
N HIS A 34 13.94 -3.03 -7.71
CA HIS A 34 15.29 -2.83 -8.27
C HIS A 34 15.36 -1.71 -9.33
N LYS A 35 14.28 -1.52 -10.10
CA LYS A 35 14.09 -0.45 -11.08
C LYS A 35 12.82 0.34 -10.74
N PRO A 36 12.76 1.66 -11.00
CA PRO A 36 11.52 2.43 -10.88
C PRO A 36 10.37 1.76 -11.65
N ILE A 37 9.19 1.77 -11.06
CA ILE A 37 7.96 1.26 -11.68
C ILE A 37 7.31 2.42 -12.42
N LEU A 38 7.26 2.35 -13.75
CA LEU A 38 6.64 3.37 -14.59
C LEU A 38 5.11 3.21 -14.57
N SER A 39 4.37 4.31 -14.42
CA SER A 39 2.92 4.31 -14.49
C SER A 39 2.41 4.08 -15.91
N SER A 40 1.17 3.63 -16.00
CA SER A 40 0.35 3.85 -17.21
C SER A 40 0.27 5.36 -17.53
N SER A 41 0.08 5.68 -18.81
CA SER A 41 -0.09 7.07 -19.26
C SER A 41 -1.56 7.50 -19.14
N SER A 42 -1.78 8.66 -18.50
CA SER A 42 -3.07 9.33 -18.43
C SER A 42 -3.36 10.06 -19.75
N PRO A 43 -4.43 9.72 -20.48
CA PRO A 43 -4.71 10.29 -21.80
C PRO A 43 -5.13 11.75 -21.71
N ASN A 44 -4.59 12.59 -22.60
CA ASN A 44 -4.83 14.04 -22.65
C ASN A 44 -6.33 14.41 -22.56
N GLU A 45 -7.18 13.69 -23.29
CA GLU A 45 -8.61 13.96 -23.45
C GLU A 45 -9.49 13.58 -22.25
N ASN A 46 -8.99 12.75 -21.32
CA ASN A 46 -9.80 12.25 -20.20
C ASN A 46 -9.10 12.41 -18.84
N LYS A 47 -9.46 13.48 -18.11
CA LYS A 47 -8.98 13.74 -16.74
C LYS A 47 -9.40 12.70 -15.70
N LYS A 48 -10.49 11.95 -15.94
CA LYS A 48 -11.02 10.91 -15.03
C LYS A 48 -10.29 9.57 -15.13
N LYS A 49 -9.37 9.40 -16.09
CA LYS A 49 -8.48 8.23 -16.16
C LYS A 49 -7.08 8.67 -15.70
N PRO A 50 -6.75 8.58 -14.40
CA PRO A 50 -5.45 9.00 -13.89
C PRO A 50 -4.31 8.13 -14.42
N ALA A 51 -3.08 8.54 -14.14
CA ALA A 51 -1.93 7.69 -14.27
C ALA A 51 -1.88 6.75 -13.05
N GLU A 52 -1.69 5.46 -13.29
CA GLU A 52 -1.74 4.41 -12.26
C GLU A 52 -0.60 3.41 -12.47
N LEU A 53 -0.06 2.89 -11.37
CA LEU A 53 0.90 1.78 -11.39
C LEU A 53 0.19 0.44 -11.59
N ASP A 54 0.88 -0.54 -12.18
CA ASP A 54 0.46 -1.94 -12.15
C ASP A 54 0.44 -2.44 -10.70
N SER A 55 -0.74 -2.86 -10.21
CA SER A 55 -0.94 -3.32 -8.83
C SER A 55 -0.16 -4.59 -8.49
N SER A 56 0.22 -5.40 -9.49
CA SER A 56 1.09 -6.56 -9.29
C SER A 56 2.53 -6.18 -8.93
N GLN A 57 2.95 -4.95 -9.26
CA GLN A 57 4.28 -4.41 -8.98
C GLN A 57 4.31 -3.58 -7.68
N ILE A 58 3.14 -3.24 -7.10
CA ILE A 58 3.05 -2.54 -5.82
C ILE A 58 3.32 -3.52 -4.68
N PRO A 59 4.19 -3.18 -3.70
CA PRO A 59 4.56 -4.06 -2.59
C PRO A 59 3.45 -4.16 -1.50
N SER A 60 2.33 -4.78 -1.85
CA SER A 60 1.12 -4.94 -1.02
C SER A 60 1.32 -5.75 0.28
N ASN A 61 2.35 -6.60 0.33
CA ASN A 61 2.69 -7.41 1.50
C ASN A 61 4.03 -7.03 2.18
N THR A 62 4.68 -5.94 1.76
CA THR A 62 5.96 -5.49 2.33
C THR A 62 5.79 -4.16 3.07
N ARG A 63 6.50 -3.98 4.20
CA ARG A 63 6.54 -2.69 4.89
C ARG A 63 7.30 -1.66 4.04
N VAL A 64 6.68 -0.50 3.83
CA VAL A 64 7.22 0.65 3.08
C VAL A 64 7.29 1.83 4.04
N SER A 65 8.44 2.49 4.14
CA SER A 65 8.62 3.71 4.95
C SER A 65 8.70 4.98 4.12
N ARG A 66 9.15 4.85 2.86
CA ARG A 66 9.33 5.97 1.94
C ARG A 66 8.97 5.58 0.51
N VAL A 67 8.32 6.51 -0.18
CA VAL A 67 7.99 6.43 -1.60
C VAL A 67 8.64 7.62 -2.30
N VAL A 68 9.36 7.35 -3.38
CA VAL A 68 9.93 8.39 -4.25
C VAL A 68 9.19 8.31 -5.58
N ILE A 69 8.54 9.40 -5.95
CA ILE A 69 7.74 9.56 -7.17
C ILE A 69 8.47 10.58 -8.05
N THR A 70 8.92 10.18 -9.24
CA THR A 70 9.46 11.13 -10.23
C THR A 70 8.39 11.37 -11.28
N ILE A 71 8.03 12.63 -11.53
CA ILE A 71 7.12 12.96 -12.64
C ILE A 71 7.91 12.87 -13.95
N VAL A 72 7.41 12.07 -14.89
CA VAL A 72 8.07 11.77 -16.17
C VAL A 72 7.53 12.67 -17.28
N SER A 73 6.22 12.91 -17.31
CA SER A 73 5.60 13.74 -18.35
C SER A 73 4.26 14.33 -17.93
N THR A 74 3.82 15.34 -18.69
CA THR A 74 2.53 16.02 -18.58
C THR A 74 1.80 16.02 -19.91
N THR A 75 0.47 16.11 -19.89
CA THR A 75 -0.38 15.98 -21.09
C THR A 75 -0.26 17.16 -22.05
N ASN A 76 0.29 18.29 -21.59
CA ASN A 76 0.59 19.46 -22.41
C ASN A 76 2.11 19.73 -22.52
N GLY A 77 2.97 18.84 -22.01
CA GLY A 77 4.43 19.02 -22.00
C GLY A 77 4.98 20.10 -21.05
N GLU A 78 4.10 20.86 -20.37
CA GLU A 78 4.46 21.90 -19.39
C GLU A 78 4.91 21.30 -18.05
N SER A 79 5.36 22.14 -17.11
CA SER A 79 5.61 21.70 -15.75
C SER A 79 4.35 21.15 -15.09
N PRO A 80 4.45 20.21 -14.13
CA PRO A 80 3.27 19.65 -13.49
C PRO A 80 2.50 20.70 -12.69
N LYS A 81 1.17 20.64 -12.80
CA LYS A 81 0.20 21.54 -12.17
C LYS A 81 -0.90 20.69 -11.53
N GLY A 82 -1.46 21.21 -10.43
CA GLY A 82 -2.59 20.58 -9.73
C GLY A 82 -2.33 19.15 -9.24
N VAL A 83 -1.10 18.81 -8.87
CA VAL A 83 -0.70 17.45 -8.48
C VAL A 83 -1.21 17.13 -7.07
N VAL A 84 -1.91 16.00 -6.95
CA VAL A 84 -2.46 15.45 -5.70
C VAL A 84 -1.98 14.00 -5.57
N LEU A 85 -1.62 13.58 -4.35
CA LEU A 85 -1.11 12.24 -4.05
C LEU A 85 -2.21 11.40 -3.38
N ASP A 86 -2.87 10.53 -4.16
CA ASP A 86 -3.94 9.69 -3.66
C ASP A 86 -3.42 8.29 -3.29
N ILE A 87 -2.50 8.24 -2.32
CA ILE A 87 -1.82 6.99 -1.94
C ILE A 87 -2.63 6.24 -0.89
N GLN A 88 -3.08 5.02 -1.21
CA GLN A 88 -3.74 4.13 -0.26
C GLN A 88 -2.73 3.14 0.30
N ALA A 89 -2.67 3.04 1.62
CA ALA A 89 -1.76 2.15 2.32
C ALA A 89 -2.49 1.36 3.41
N CYS A 90 -1.88 0.24 3.77
CA CYS A 90 -2.18 -0.49 4.98
C CYS A 90 -1.16 -0.14 6.05
N THR A 91 -1.64 0.45 7.15
CA THR A 91 -0.98 0.30 8.44
C THR A 91 -1.33 -1.08 8.98
N GLU A 92 -0.32 -1.88 9.31
CA GLU A 92 -0.55 -3.07 10.14
C GLU A 92 -1.12 -2.57 11.47
N ALA A 93 -2.22 -3.15 11.94
CA ALA A 93 -2.72 -2.84 13.27
C ALA A 93 -1.67 -3.31 14.27
N THR A 94 -1.18 -2.41 15.12
CA THR A 94 -0.32 -2.79 16.24
C THR A 94 -1.14 -3.71 17.14
N THR A 95 -0.90 -5.01 17.07
CA THR A 95 -1.41 -5.95 18.07
C THR A 95 -0.69 -5.64 19.38
N GLU A 96 -1.31 -4.81 20.21
CA GLU A 96 -0.99 -4.77 21.63
C GLU A 96 -1.09 -6.20 22.16
N THR A 97 0.07 -6.79 22.40
CA THR A 97 0.14 -8.14 22.96
C THR A 97 -0.14 -8.03 24.43
N THR A 98 -1.43 -7.94 24.77
CA THR A 98 -1.89 -8.16 26.13
C THR A 98 -1.54 -9.59 26.50
N ASN A 99 -0.43 -9.76 27.22
CA ASN A 99 0.02 -11.03 27.77
C ASN A 99 -1.01 -11.54 28.80
N VAL A 100 -2.12 -12.12 28.33
CA VAL A 100 -3.00 -12.95 29.15
C VAL A 100 -2.28 -14.26 29.42
N THR A 101 -1.57 -14.30 30.55
CA THR A 101 -0.93 -15.48 31.10
C THR A 101 -1.94 -16.64 31.11
N PRO A 102 -1.69 -17.76 30.42
CA PRO A 102 -2.58 -18.91 30.50
C PRO A 102 -2.49 -19.51 31.90
N VAL A 103 -3.51 -19.25 32.72
CA VAL A 103 -3.71 -19.94 34.00
C VAL A 103 -3.93 -21.43 33.71
N SER A 104 -2.92 -22.23 34.06
CA SER A 104 -3.00 -23.69 33.97
C SER A 104 -3.72 -24.23 35.21
N THR A 105 -5.03 -24.47 35.10
CA THR A 105 -5.76 -25.28 36.08
C THR A 105 -5.61 -26.76 35.72
N GLY A 106 -4.61 -27.41 36.29
CA GLY A 106 -4.45 -28.86 36.18
C GLY A 106 -5.49 -29.62 37.01
N PHE A 107 -6.03 -30.70 36.43
CA PHE A 107 -6.76 -31.74 37.15
C PHE A 107 -6.35 -33.12 36.60
N THR A 108 -6.26 -34.12 37.49
CA THR A 108 -5.65 -35.43 37.23
C THR A 108 -6.48 -36.55 37.88
N SER A 109 -6.46 -37.77 37.31
CA SER A 109 -7.13 -39.00 37.80
C SER A 109 -8.67 -39.03 37.64
N GLY A 110 -9.40 -40.07 37.23
CA GLY A 110 -9.14 -41.46 36.76
C GLY A 110 -10.45 -42.05 36.17
N SER A 111 -10.66 -43.35 35.87
CA SER A 111 -9.82 -44.56 35.94
C SER A 111 -10.39 -45.72 35.06
N ARG A 112 -9.72 -46.88 35.13
CA ARG A 112 -9.92 -48.23 34.52
C ARG A 112 -11.36 -48.73 34.22
N GLY A 113 -11.56 -49.35 33.04
CA GLY A 113 -12.72 -50.22 32.73
C GLY A 113 -12.49 -51.12 31.48
N THR A 114 -12.69 -52.43 31.60
CA THR A 114 -12.44 -53.45 30.56
C THR A 114 -13.73 -53.97 29.91
N GLY A 115 -13.71 -54.27 28.60
CA GLY A 115 -14.79 -54.98 27.91
C GLY A 115 -14.34 -55.64 26.60
N THR A 116 -14.48 -56.96 26.50
CA THR A 116 -14.14 -57.79 25.34
C THR A 116 -15.33 -58.00 24.41
N GLY A 117 -15.12 -57.97 23.09
CA GLY A 117 -16.13 -58.34 22.09
C GLY A 117 -15.51 -58.67 20.72
N THR A 118 -15.67 -59.92 20.27
CA THR A 118 -15.21 -60.44 18.97
C THR A 118 -16.30 -60.35 17.90
N GLY A 119 -15.96 -59.96 16.65
CA GLY A 119 -16.93 -59.98 15.55
C GLY A 119 -16.43 -59.44 14.19
N THR A 120 -15.76 -60.30 13.41
CA THR A 120 -15.74 -60.35 11.93
C THR A 120 -16.00 -59.09 11.07
N GLY A 121 -14.94 -58.60 10.43
CA GLY A 121 -14.84 -58.54 8.96
C GLY A 121 -15.46 -57.36 8.19
N THR A 122 -14.60 -56.56 7.54
CA THR A 122 -14.55 -56.33 6.07
C THR A 122 -13.29 -55.52 5.74
N SER A 123 -12.55 -55.93 4.70
CA SER A 123 -11.37 -55.21 4.21
C SER A 123 -11.68 -54.60 2.84
N THR A 124 -11.64 -53.27 2.75
CA THR A 124 -11.55 -52.56 1.47
C THR A 124 -10.56 -51.40 1.60
N ARG A 125 -9.44 -51.51 0.89
CA ARG A 125 -8.49 -50.43 0.65
C ARG A 125 -8.84 -49.74 -0.67
N VAL A 126 -8.40 -48.49 -0.83
CA VAL A 126 -8.41 -47.65 -2.04
C VAL A 126 -9.65 -46.76 -2.20
N GLY A 127 -9.38 -45.44 -2.15
CA GLY A 127 -10.24 -44.32 -2.53
C GLY A 127 -9.34 -43.09 -2.53
N ILE A 128 -9.22 -42.38 -3.66
CA ILE A 128 -8.13 -41.43 -3.93
C ILE A 128 -8.63 -39.99 -3.72
N THR A 129 -7.71 -39.13 -3.30
CA THR A 129 -7.73 -37.65 -3.25
C THR A 129 -8.82 -36.95 -4.07
N GLU A 130 -9.70 -36.22 -3.38
CA GLU A 130 -10.24 -34.94 -3.89
C GLU A 130 -10.60 -34.00 -2.72
N SER A 131 -9.57 -33.47 -2.04
CA SER A 131 -9.74 -32.31 -1.18
C SER A 131 -9.96 -31.08 -2.05
N THR A 132 -11.22 -30.74 -2.29
CA THR A 132 -11.66 -29.50 -2.93
C THR A 132 -11.03 -28.31 -2.21
N GLN A 133 -10.02 -27.70 -2.84
CA GLN A 133 -9.43 -26.47 -2.34
C GLN A 133 -10.46 -25.35 -2.51
N THR A 134 -11.17 -25.04 -1.43
CA THR A 134 -11.94 -23.80 -1.31
C THR A 134 -11.03 -22.63 -1.69
N PRO A 135 -11.45 -21.71 -2.58
CA PRO A 135 -10.68 -20.52 -2.89
C PRO A 135 -10.34 -19.79 -1.58
N GLY A 136 -9.04 -19.70 -1.27
CA GLY A 136 -8.59 -19.12 -0.02
C GLY A 136 -9.02 -17.66 0.07
N THR A 137 -10.00 -17.37 0.92
CA THR A 137 -10.39 -16.00 1.24
C THR A 137 -9.25 -15.38 2.05
N THR A 138 -8.40 -14.61 1.37
CA THR A 138 -7.33 -13.85 2.01
C THR A 138 -7.94 -12.83 2.96
N THR A 139 -7.97 -13.15 4.26
CA THR A 139 -8.36 -12.22 5.32
C THR A 139 -7.57 -10.92 5.14
N LYS A 140 -8.26 -9.79 4.95
CA LYS A 140 -7.61 -8.48 4.83
C LYS A 140 -6.75 -8.26 6.09
N ARG A 141 -5.42 -8.27 5.93
CA ARG A 141 -4.45 -8.22 7.04
C ARG A 141 -4.43 -6.89 7.81
N CYS A 142 -5.15 -5.89 7.32
CA CYS A 142 -5.03 -4.50 7.72
C CYS A 142 -6.20 -3.68 7.18
N LYS A 143 -6.48 -2.55 7.84
CA LYS A 143 -7.41 -1.54 7.34
C LYS A 143 -6.68 -0.70 6.29
N GLU A 144 -7.28 -0.60 5.11
CA GLU A 144 -6.84 0.31 4.06
C GLU A 144 -7.20 1.75 4.44
N MET A 145 -6.22 2.65 4.36
CA MET A 145 -6.34 4.04 4.78
C MET A 145 -5.59 4.96 3.82
N GLN A 146 -5.94 6.24 3.84
CA GLN A 146 -5.15 7.26 3.16
C GLN A 146 -3.77 7.37 3.80
N ALA A 147 -2.71 7.26 3.01
CA ALA A 147 -1.33 7.36 3.48
C ALA A 147 -0.78 8.80 3.48
N VAL A 148 -1.43 9.72 2.75
CA VAL A 148 -1.08 11.14 2.69
C VAL A 148 -2.17 11.95 3.39
N ASP A 149 -1.97 12.18 4.69
CA ASP A 149 -2.74 13.08 5.54
C ASP A 149 -1.95 14.35 5.85
N GLU A 150 -2.46 15.21 6.75
CA GLU A 150 -1.76 16.43 7.17
C GLU A 150 -0.37 16.16 7.79
N ALA A 151 -0.23 15.09 8.58
CA ALA A 151 1.01 14.79 9.28
C ALA A 151 2.08 14.26 8.30
N VAL A 152 1.71 13.38 7.39
CA VAL A 152 2.58 12.86 6.33
C VAL A 152 2.91 13.96 5.32
N SER A 153 1.96 14.83 4.95
CA SER A 153 2.22 15.97 4.06
C SER A 153 3.35 16.86 4.54
N LYS A 154 3.45 17.11 5.86
CA LYS A 154 4.55 17.91 6.44
C LYS A 154 5.94 17.28 6.25
N ASN A 155 6.00 15.97 6.02
CA ASN A 155 7.23 15.20 5.78
C ASN A 155 7.55 14.97 4.28
N ILE A 156 6.76 15.55 3.37
CA ILE A 156 7.03 15.47 1.92
C ILE A 156 8.21 16.39 1.56
N ILE A 157 9.14 15.88 0.76
CA ILE A 157 10.28 16.64 0.23
C ILE A 157 10.16 16.68 -1.29
N VAL A 158 10.37 17.85 -1.88
CA VAL A 158 10.39 18.05 -3.34
C VAL A 158 11.78 18.47 -3.80
N THR A 159 12.22 17.92 -4.91
CA THR A 159 13.47 18.28 -5.61
C THR A 159 13.21 18.48 -7.12
N PRO A 160 14.00 19.31 -7.83
CA PRO A 160 15.16 20.06 -7.35
C PRO A 160 14.79 21.29 -6.50
N ASN A 161 13.67 21.95 -6.81
CA ASN A 161 13.20 23.15 -6.11
C ASN A 161 12.19 22.78 -5.01
N PRO A 162 12.51 22.98 -3.71
CA PRO A 162 11.56 22.73 -2.63
C PRO A 162 10.33 23.64 -2.72
N LEU A 163 9.18 23.16 -2.26
CA LEU A 163 7.98 23.97 -2.18
C LEU A 163 8.07 25.00 -1.04
N PRO A 164 7.34 26.13 -1.14
CA PRO A 164 7.16 27.06 -0.03
C PRO A 164 6.62 26.36 1.22
N ILE A 165 7.01 26.84 2.40
CA ILE A 165 6.60 26.26 3.69
C ILE A 165 5.07 26.20 3.78
N GLY A 166 4.53 25.02 4.06
CA GLY A 166 3.10 24.77 4.17
C GLY A 166 2.41 24.30 2.87
N GLU A 167 2.97 24.57 1.68
CA GLU A 167 2.35 24.17 0.41
C GLU A 167 2.22 22.64 0.25
N ASN A 168 3.09 21.86 0.90
CA ASN A 168 3.01 20.39 0.93
C ASN A 168 1.65 19.85 1.40
N ILE A 169 0.88 20.64 2.17
CA ILE A 169 -0.47 20.28 2.60
C ILE A 169 -1.42 20.03 1.41
N LYS A 170 -1.15 20.68 0.27
CA LYS A 170 -1.95 20.59 -0.96
C LYS A 170 -1.71 19.31 -1.75
N PHE A 171 -0.74 18.49 -1.38
CA PHE A 171 -0.61 17.12 -1.91
C PHE A 171 -1.71 16.18 -1.39
N GLN A 172 -2.41 16.53 -0.30
CA GLN A 172 -3.48 15.68 0.23
C GLN A 172 -4.60 15.40 -0.78
N PRO A 173 -5.23 14.21 -0.73
CA PRO A 173 -6.29 13.78 -1.65
C PRO A 173 -7.51 14.71 -1.70
N THR A 174 -7.75 15.45 -0.62
CA THR A 174 -8.87 16.38 -0.41
C THR A 174 -8.62 17.77 -1.02
N SER A 175 -7.37 18.06 -1.40
CA SER A 175 -6.95 19.35 -1.97
C SER A 175 -7.61 19.62 -3.31
N GLN A 176 -8.36 20.72 -3.40
CA GLN A 176 -8.97 21.22 -4.65
C GLN A 176 -7.98 22.04 -5.51
N GLN A 177 -6.81 22.38 -4.97
CA GLN A 177 -5.77 23.15 -5.67
C GLN A 177 -4.66 22.25 -6.22
N GLY A 178 -4.28 21.21 -5.46
CA GLY A 178 -3.05 20.46 -5.69
C GLY A 178 -1.78 21.30 -5.55
N VAL A 179 -0.63 20.69 -5.79
CA VAL A 179 0.66 21.38 -5.92
C VAL A 179 0.93 21.71 -7.37
N SER A 180 1.45 22.91 -7.62
CA SER A 180 1.87 23.37 -8.95
C SER A 180 3.35 23.75 -8.91
N PHE A 181 4.14 23.17 -9.82
CA PHE A 181 5.60 23.34 -9.84
C PHE A 181 6.01 24.53 -10.73
N GLY A 182 7.24 25.02 -10.56
CA GLY A 182 7.79 26.13 -11.34
C GLY A 182 7.92 25.80 -12.83
N GLU A 183 7.94 26.80 -13.71
CA GLU A 183 7.93 26.61 -15.18
C GLU A 183 9.14 25.85 -15.74
N ASN A 184 10.22 25.80 -14.95
CA ASN A 184 11.45 25.05 -15.24
C ASN A 184 11.47 23.65 -14.59
N ASP A 185 10.58 23.37 -13.62
CA ASP A 185 10.47 22.06 -12.97
C ASP A 185 9.59 21.11 -13.80
N ARG A 186 10.14 20.59 -14.90
CA ARG A 186 9.42 19.65 -15.79
C ARG A 186 9.31 18.23 -15.23
N THR A 187 10.34 17.78 -14.51
CA THR A 187 10.43 16.43 -13.94
C THR A 187 10.77 16.45 -12.45
N PRO A 188 9.94 17.09 -11.59
CA PRO A 188 10.18 17.12 -10.16
C PRO A 188 10.09 15.72 -9.55
N THR A 189 10.86 15.50 -8.49
CA THR A 189 10.79 14.30 -7.66
C THR A 189 10.15 14.63 -6.32
N ILE A 190 9.14 13.85 -5.95
CA ILE A 190 8.35 13.98 -4.73
C ILE A 190 8.67 12.79 -3.84
N THR A 191 9.26 13.04 -2.67
CA THR A 191 9.60 12.03 -1.67
C THR A 191 8.59 12.09 -0.53
N VAL A 192 7.77 11.05 -0.39
CA VAL A 192 6.82 10.87 0.71
C VAL A 192 7.45 9.97 1.76
N ASN A 193 7.56 10.45 2.99
CA ASN A 193 8.03 9.68 4.13
C ASN A 193 6.85 9.40 5.06
N PHE A 194 6.46 8.13 5.23
CA PHE A 194 5.34 7.71 6.09
C PHE A 194 5.68 7.70 7.59
N GLY A 195 6.89 8.14 7.95
CA GLY A 195 7.44 7.96 9.29
C GLY A 195 7.81 6.51 9.60
N LYS A 196 8.19 6.26 10.86
CA LYS A 196 8.06 4.93 11.44
C LYS A 196 6.59 4.74 11.86
N PRO A 197 6.03 3.52 11.82
CA PRO A 197 4.92 3.19 12.72
C PRO A 197 5.36 3.54 14.14
N ALA A 198 4.45 4.06 14.97
CA ALA A 198 4.75 4.18 16.40
C ALA A 198 5.09 2.78 16.95
N GLU A 199 6.22 2.68 17.63
CA GLU A 199 6.70 1.46 18.32
C GLU A 199 5.86 1.19 19.57
#